data_AF-A0A1Q3W468-F1
#
_entry.id   AF-A0A1Q3W468-F1
#
_cell.length_a   1.000
_cell.length_b   1.000
_cell.length_c   1.000
_cell.angle_alpha   90.00
_cell.angle_beta   90.00
_cell.angle_gamma   90.00
#
_symmetry.space_group_name_H-M   'P 1'
#
loop_
_entity.id
_entity.type
_entity.pdbx_description
1 polymer ?
#
loop_
_entity_poly.entity_id
_entity_poly.type
_entity_poly.pdbx_seq_one_letter_code
_entity_poly.pdbx_strand_id
1 'polypeptide(L)' 'MSENQKDTQRALAAAKAIIDGRDPFRDYASILVTAEHAFAATLLAVMDRDPRKAAAMLNEGLVQGIENRLALYASKGHAA' A
#
# COMPACT_ATOMS: atom_id res chain seq x y z
N MET A 1 9.54 -15.10 -14.39
CA MET A 1 9.44 -14.12 -13.29
C MET A 1 9.20 -14.86 -11.99
N SER A 2 9.94 -14.52 -10.93
CA SER A 2 9.64 -15.00 -9.58
C SER A 2 8.35 -14.37 -9.04
N GLU A 3 7.73 -14.97 -8.03
CA GLU A 3 6.54 -14.39 -7.38
C GLU A 3 6.81 -12.98 -6.84
N ASN A 4 7.99 -12.76 -6.23
CA ASN A 4 8.40 -11.43 -5.77
C ASN A 4 8.38 -10.37 -6.89
N GLN A 5 8.77 -10.75 -8.12
CA GLN A 5 8.73 -9.86 -9.27
C GLN A 5 7.29 -9.57 -9.71
N LYS A 6 6.42 -10.58 -9.70
CA LYS A 6 4.99 -10.42 -10.02
C LYS A 6 4.29 -9.54 -8.99
N ASP A 7 4.56 -9.73 -7.71
CA ASP A 7 3.98 -8.94 -6.63
C ASP A 7 4.42 -7.48 -6.69
N THR A 8 5.68 -7.25 -7.05
CA THR A 8 6.17 -5.89 -7.34
C THR A 8 5.36 -5.24 -8.47
N GLN A 9 5.12 -5.96 -9.56
CA GLN A 9 4.33 -5.43 -10.68
C GLN A 9 2.88 -5.15 -10.29
N ARG A 10 2.23 -6.05 -9.55
CA ARG A 10 0.86 -5.87 -9.04
C ARG A 10 0.77 -4.63 -8.14
N ALA A 11 1.75 -4.45 -7.25
CA ALA A 11 1.81 -3.28 -6.36
C ALA A 11 1.97 -1.97 -7.14
N LEU A 12 2.83 -1.93 -8.17
CA LEU A 12 3.00 -0.75 -9.02
C LEU A 12 1.75 -0.44 -9.85
N ALA A 13 1.07 -1.48 -10.36
CA ALA A 13 -0.18 -1.32 -11.09
C ALA A 13 -1.29 -0.75 -10.18
N ALA A 14 -1.40 -1.27 -8.95
CA ALA A 14 -2.33 -0.75 -7.96
C ALA A 14 -2.00 0.71 -7.60
N ALA A 15 -0.73 1.05 -7.37
CA ALA A 15 -0.32 2.43 -7.10
C ALA A 15 -0.68 3.38 -8.25
N LYS A 16 -0.50 2.94 -9.51
CA LYS A 16 -0.90 3.73 -10.69
C LYS A 16 -2.41 3.96 -10.73
N ALA A 17 -3.21 2.92 -10.44
CA ALA A 17 -4.67 3.02 -10.37
C ALA A 17 -5.15 3.88 -9.19
N ILE A 18 -4.41 3.89 -8.08
CA ILE A 18 -4.69 4.78 -6.94
C ILE A 18 -4.33 6.22 -7.29
N ILE A 19 -3.24 6.50 -8.02
CA ILE A 19 -2.92 7.87 -8.42
C ILE A 19 -3.90 8.38 -9.48
N ASP A 20 -4.28 7.53 -10.44
CA ASP A 20 -5.31 7.79 -11.46
C ASP A 20 -5.18 9.15 -12.18
N GLY A 21 -3.95 9.52 -12.56
CA GLY A 21 -3.67 10.76 -13.29
C GLY A 21 -3.69 12.05 -12.46
N ARG A 22 -3.94 11.98 -11.15
CA ARG A 22 -3.83 13.11 -10.21
C ARG A 22 -2.37 13.54 -10.00
N ASP A 23 -2.16 14.81 -9.67
CA ASP A 23 -0.83 15.34 -9.34
C ASP A 23 -0.43 14.88 -7.92
N PRO A 24 0.61 14.04 -7.76
CA PRO A 24 0.98 13.52 -6.45
C PRO A 24 1.44 14.56 -5.44
N PHE A 25 1.80 15.78 -5.87
CA PHE A 25 2.26 16.86 -4.99
C PHE A 25 1.15 17.84 -4.64
N ARG A 26 0.17 18.03 -5.52
CA ARG A 26 -0.98 18.92 -5.27
C ARG A 26 -2.18 18.19 -4.68
N ASP A 27 -2.42 16.97 -5.13
CA ASP A 27 -3.64 16.20 -4.82
C ASP A 27 -3.38 15.10 -3.78
N TYR A 28 -2.21 15.11 -3.12
CA TYR A 28 -1.73 14.06 -2.22
C TYR A 28 -2.78 13.64 -1.19
N ALA A 29 -3.50 14.60 -0.58
CA ALA A 29 -4.52 14.30 0.41
C ALA A 29 -5.63 13.39 -0.15
N SER A 30 -6.15 13.69 -1.35
CA SER A 30 -7.20 12.88 -1.99
C SER A 30 -6.68 11.51 -2.44
N ILE A 31 -5.42 11.44 -2.88
CA ILE A 31 -4.76 10.19 -3.30
C ILE A 31 -4.58 9.29 -2.08
N LEU A 32 -4.13 9.84 -0.95
CA LEU A 32 -3.94 9.10 0.29
C LEU A 32 -5.26 8.58 0.87
N VAL A 33 -6.35 9.35 0.78
CA VAL A 33 -7.70 8.86 1.14
C VAL A 33 -8.11 7.67 0.26
N THR A 34 -7.81 7.73 -1.04
CA THR A 34 -8.07 6.60 -1.95
C THR A 34 -7.23 5.38 -1.58
N ALA A 35 -5.94 5.60 -1.24
CA ALA A 35 -5.04 4.54 -0.81
C ALA A 35 -5.54 3.87 0.48
N GLU A 36 -5.93 4.66 1.48
CA GLU A 36 -6.51 4.19 2.74
C GLU A 36 -7.74 3.30 2.48
N HIS A 37 -8.66 3.78 1.64
CA HIS A 37 -9.86 3.02 1.28
C HIS A 37 -9.52 1.70 0.55
N ALA A 38 -8.53 1.72 -0.34
CA ALA A 38 -8.06 0.53 -1.04
C ALA A 38 -7.46 -0.51 -0.07
N PHE A 39 -6.71 -0.08 0.95
CA PHE A 39 -6.22 -0.97 2.00
C PHE A 39 -7.37 -1.56 2.81
N ALA A 40 -8.33 -0.75 3.25
CA ALA A 40 -9.49 -1.23 4.00
C ALA A 40 -10.30 -2.26 3.18
N ALA A 41 -10.57 -1.98 1.91
CA ALA A 41 -11.27 -2.89 1.00
C ALA A 41 -10.52 -4.22 0.82
N THR A 42 -9.19 -4.16 0.66
CA THR A 42 -8.35 -5.34 0.53
C THR A 42 -8.35 -6.18 1.81
N LEU A 43 -8.19 -5.55 2.97
CA LEU A 43 -8.21 -6.23 4.28
C LEU A 43 -9.55 -6.92 4.53
N LEU A 44 -10.66 -6.23 4.26
CA LEU A 44 -11.99 -6.83 4.37
C LEU A 44 -12.15 -8.02 3.40
N ALA A 45 -11.63 -7.93 2.18
CA ALA A 45 -11.72 -9.04 1.23
C ALA A 45 -10.93 -10.28 1.70
N VAL A 46 -9.72 -10.10 2.24
CA VAL A 46 -8.88 -11.24 2.69
C VAL A 46 -9.28 -11.77 4.06
N MET A 47 -9.98 -10.98 4.88
CA MET A 47 -10.45 -11.37 6.22
C MET A 47 -11.91 -11.86 6.24
N ASP A 48 -12.44 -12.29 5.10
CA ASP A 48 -13.82 -12.77 4.95
C ASP A 48 -14.87 -11.77 5.46
N ARG A 49 -14.64 -10.49 5.15
CA ARG A 49 -15.47 -9.34 5.54
C ARG A 49 -15.63 -9.17 7.06
N ASP A 50 -14.76 -9.75 7.89
CA ASP A 50 -14.73 -9.49 9.34
C ASP A 50 -13.92 -8.20 9.63
N PRO A 51 -14.59 -7.10 10.03
CA PRO A 51 -13.90 -5.83 10.27
C PRO A 51 -12.96 -5.87 11.49
N ARG A 52 -13.19 -6.76 12.46
CA ARG A 52 -12.33 -6.87 13.65
C ARG A 52 -10.99 -7.50 13.30
N LYS A 53 -11.03 -8.56 12.48
CA LYS A 53 -9.82 -9.19 11.94
C LYS A 53 -9.06 -8.23 11.03
N ALA A 54 -9.77 -7.52 10.14
CA ALA A 54 -9.17 -6.50 9.29
C ALA A 54 -8.46 -5.41 10.11
N ALA A 55 -9.10 -4.92 11.18
CA ALA A 55 -8.50 -3.92 12.06
C ALA A 55 -7.27 -4.44 12.83
N ALA A 56 -7.28 -5.69 13.30
CA ALA A 56 -6.13 -6.30 13.99
C ALA A 56 -4.89 -6.35 13.08
N MET A 57 -5.07 -6.65 11.80
CA MET A 57 -3.98 -6.75 10.83
C MET A 57 -3.23 -5.43 10.55
N LEU A 58 -3.84 -4.27 10.85
CA LEU A 58 -3.17 -2.97 10.68
C LEU A 58 -1.90 -2.92 11.53
N ASN A 59 -1.98 -3.38 12.78
CA ASN A 59 -0.88 -3.30 13.74
C ASN A 59 -0.02 -4.58 13.81
N GLU A 60 -0.57 -5.73 13.40
CA GLU A 60 0.12 -7.03 13.49
C GLU A 60 1.06 -7.32 12.31
N GLY A 61 1.18 -6.41 11.34
CA GLY A 61 2.19 -6.56 10.29
C GLY A 61 2.11 -5.58 9.13
N LEU A 62 0.96 -4.93 8.90
CA LEU A 62 0.84 -4.03 7.76
C LEU A 62 1.67 -2.75 7.93
N VAL A 63 1.58 -2.10 9.09
CA VAL A 63 2.37 -0.89 9.40
C VAL A 63 3.87 -1.19 9.31
N GLN A 64 4.35 -2.23 9.99
CA GLN A 64 5.77 -2.62 9.95
C GLN A 64 6.20 -3.00 8.53
N GLY A 65 5.33 -3.64 7.75
CA GLY A 65 5.58 -3.98 6.35
C GLY A 65 5.75 -2.75 5.46
N ILE A 66 4.97 -1.70 5.67
CA ILE A 66 5.11 -0.42 4.96
C ILE A 66 6.42 0.26 5.36
N GLU A 67 6.70 0.36 6.66
CA GLU A 67 7.93 0.97 7.19
C GLU A 67 9.18 0.30 6.62
N ASN A 68 9.22 -1.03 6.60
CA ASN A 68 10.33 -1.80 6.03
C ASN A 68 10.52 -1.53 4.52
N ARG A 69 9.44 -1.36 3.76
CA ARG A 69 9.53 -1.03 2.32
C ARG A 69 10.05 0.38 2.08
N LEU A 70 9.63 1.35 2.91
CA LEU A 70 10.16 2.72 2.87
C LEU A 70 11.64 2.75 3.25
N ALA A 71 12.03 2.03 4.32
CA ALA A 71 13.41 1.90 4.73
C ALA A 71 14.28 1.24 3.64
N LEU A 72 13.77 0.20 2.97
CA LEU A 72 14.44 -0.43 1.83
C LEU A 72 14.57 0.51 0.62
N TYR A 73 13.58 1.37 0.38
CA TYR A 73 13.68 2.39 -0.67
C TYR A 73 14.77 3.42 -0.34
N ALA A 74 14.79 3.91 0.90
CA ALA A 74 15.80 4.83 1.40
C ALA A 74 17.21 4.25 1.35
N SER A 75 17.39 2.98 1.77
CA SER A 75 18.70 2.31 1.81
C SER A 75 19.34 2.10 0.43
N LYS A 76 18.54 2.15 -0.64
CA LYS A 76 19.03 2.11 -2.03
C LYS A 76 19.55 3.45 -2.54
N GLY A 77 19.85 4.41 -1.66
CA GLY A 77 20.43 5.71 -2.01
C GLY A 77 19.41 6.77 -2.41
N HIS A 78 18.13 6.58 -2.07
CA HIS A 78 17.10 7.63 -2.15
C HIS A 78 16.89 8.35 -0.81
N ALA A 79 17.69 8.01 0.21
CA ALA A 79 17.92 8.89 1.34
C ALA A 79 18.60 10.15 0.81
N ALA A 80 17.96 11.31 1.02
CA ALA A 80 18.57 12.61 0.79
C ALA A 80 19.91 12.75 1.53
#